data_AF-A0A350V0F4-F1
#
_entry.id   AF-A0A350V0F4-F1
#
_cell.length_a   1.000
_cell.length_b   1.000
_cell.length_c   1.000
_cell.angle_alpha   90.00
_cell.angle_beta   90.00
_cell.angle_gamma   90.00
#
_symmetry.space_group_name_H-M   'P 1'
#
loop_
_entity.id
_entity.type
_entity.pdbx_description
1 polymer ?
#
loop_
_entity_poly.entity_id
_entity_poly.type
_entity_poly.pdbx_seq_one_letter_code
_entity_poly.pdbx_strand_id
1 'polypeptide(L)' 'MTTAELKKSIVREVEAVSDEKMLEFILIALENINSPMPELEDWQLKEIEESERQIERGEVITKEEADKKILEWLKR' A
#
# COMPACT_ATOMS: atom_id res chain seq x y z
N MET A 1 27.96 -11.35 4.83
CA MET A 1 27.59 -10.57 6.02
C MET A 1 26.91 -11.48 7.02
N THR A 2 27.22 -11.31 8.30
CA THR A 2 26.49 -11.96 9.40
C THR A 2 25.16 -11.24 9.65
N THR A 3 24.22 -11.89 10.35
CA THR A 3 22.97 -11.27 10.79
C THR A 3 23.20 -9.99 11.60
N ALA A 4 24.27 -9.95 12.40
CA ALA A 4 24.63 -8.76 13.18
C ALA A 4 25.09 -7.60 12.29
N GLU A 5 25.86 -7.89 11.24
CA GLU A 5 26.28 -6.90 10.25
C GLU A 5 25.10 -6.35 9.44
N LEU A 6 24.14 -7.20 9.07
CA LEU A 6 22.93 -6.79 8.36
C LEU A 6 22.07 -5.85 9.19
N LYS A 7 21.81 -6.19 10.47
CA LYS A 7 21.05 -5.32 11.37
C LYS A 7 21.70 -3.95 11.55
N LYS A 8 23.03 -3.91 11.71
CA LYS A 8 23.78 -2.65 11.82
C LYS A 8 23.70 -1.81 10.55
N SER A 9 23.75 -2.45 9.37
CA SER A 9 23.63 -1.75 8.09
C SER A 9 22.25 -1.11 7.96
N ILE A 10 21.18 -1.86 8.24
CA ILE A 10 19.79 -1.36 8.11
C ILE A 10 19.56 -0.16 9.04
N VAL A 11 19.96 -0.24 10.31
CA VAL A 11 19.79 0.87 11.27
C VAL A 11 20.47 2.13 10.76
N ARG A 12 21.71 2.00 10.26
CA ARG A 12 22.46 3.14 9.73
C ARG A 12 21.76 3.79 8.53
N GLU A 13 21.26 2.99 7.59
CA GLU A 13 20.56 3.53 6.43
C GLU A 13 19.27 4.22 6.83
N VAL A 14 18.51 3.66 7.79
CA VAL A 14 17.27 4.27 8.29
C VAL A 14 17.55 5.60 9.01
N GLU A 15 18.62 5.69 9.80
CA GLU A 15 19.05 6.95 10.45
C GLU A 15 19.42 8.05 9.45
N ALA A 16 19.81 7.69 8.22
CA ALA A 16 20.17 8.64 7.17
C ALA A 16 18.95 9.14 6.36
N VAL A 17 17.77 8.50 6.50
CA VAL A 17 16.55 8.92 5.80
C VAL A 17 15.96 10.16 6.47
N SER A 18 15.81 11.23 5.71
CA SER A 18 15.18 12.48 6.18
C SER A 18 13.73 12.64 5.71
N ASP A 19 13.25 11.81 4.80
CA ASP A 19 11.87 11.83 4.30
C ASP A 19 10.95 11.05 5.24
N GLU A 20 10.07 11.76 5.92
CA GLU A 20 9.08 11.20 6.86
C GLU A 20 8.19 10.14 6.20
N LYS A 21 7.75 10.36 4.95
CA LYS A 21 6.89 9.38 4.25
C LYS A 21 7.64 8.08 3.95
N MET A 22 8.94 8.19 3.68
CA MET A 22 9.78 7.01 3.47
C MET A 22 9.96 6.22 4.77
N LEU A 23 10.12 6.92 5.90
CA LEU A 23 10.17 6.28 7.23
C LEU A 23 8.85 5.60 7.60
N GLU A 24 7.71 6.24 7.32
CA GLU A 24 6.38 5.63 7.49
C GLU A 24 6.24 4.35 6.67
N PHE A 25 6.66 4.37 5.40
CA PHE A 25 6.61 3.18 4.54
C PHE A 25 7.50 2.05 5.07
N ILE A 26 8.72 2.37 5.52
CA ILE A 26 9.63 1.38 6.12
C ILE A 26 9.02 0.79 7.39
N LEU A 27 8.40 1.61 8.24
CA LEU A 27 7.74 1.16 9.47
C LEU A 27 6.61 0.19 9.16
N ILE A 28 5.71 0.53 8.23
CA ILE A 28 4.60 -0.33 7.81
C ILE A 28 5.13 -1.67 7.27
N ALA A 29 6.18 -1.65 6.46
CA ALA A 29 6.78 -2.87 5.92
C ALA A 29 7.37 -3.77 7.03
N LEU A 30 8.05 -3.19 8.03
CA LEU A 30 8.64 -3.92 9.15
C LEU A 30 7.58 -4.48 10.12
N GLU A 31 6.51 -3.72 10.40
CA GLU A 31 5.40 -4.17 11.23
C GLU A 31 4.65 -5.34 10.62
N ASN A 32 4.59 -5.39 9.28
CA ASN A 32 3.90 -6.44 8.54
C ASN A 32 4.79 -7.59 8.07
N ILE A 33 6.09 -7.61 8.40
CA ILE A 33 7.03 -8.66 7.96
C ILE A 33 6.61 -10.07 8.39
N ASN A 34 5.92 -10.18 9.53
CA ASN A 34 5.40 -11.44 10.06
C ASN A 34 3.86 -11.53 9.98
N SER A 35 3.22 -10.50 9.43
CA SER A 35 1.79 -10.57 9.15
C SER A 35 1.62 -11.49 7.94
N PRO A 36 0.70 -12.48 7.99
CA PRO A 36 0.34 -13.19 6.77
C PRO A 36 -0.14 -12.14 5.77
N MET A 37 0.54 -12.05 4.63
CA MET A 37 0.06 -11.27 3.50
C MET A 37 -1.39 -11.71 3.25
N PRO A 38 -2.38 -10.82 3.25
CA PRO A 38 -3.74 -11.23 2.96
C PRO A 38 -3.75 -11.83 1.55
N GLU A 39 -4.07 -13.12 1.47
CA GLU A 39 -4.31 -13.75 0.18
C GLU A 39 -5.58 -13.14 -0.40
N LEU A 40 -5.45 -12.55 -1.59
CA LEU A 40 -6.59 -12.05 -2.32
C LEU A 40 -7.28 -13.21 -3.00
N GLU A 41 -8.58 -13.31 -2.83
CA GLU A 41 -9.41 -14.24 -3.58
C GLU A 41 -9.39 -13.89 -5.08
N ASP A 42 -9.62 -14.87 -5.95
CA ASP A 42 -9.61 -14.68 -7.41
C ASP A 42 -10.51 -13.53 -7.88
N TRP A 43 -11.63 -13.30 -7.19
CA TRP A 43 -12.54 -12.21 -7.53
C TRP A 43 -11.94 -10.85 -7.19
N GLN A 44 -11.17 -10.73 -6.11
CA GLN A 44 -10.50 -9.49 -5.72
C GLN A 44 -9.39 -9.14 -6.70
N LEU A 45 -8.62 -10.14 -7.14
CA LEU A 45 -7.61 -9.97 -8.18
C LEU A 45 -8.23 -9.48 -9.50
N LYS A 46 -9.36 -10.08 -9.91
CA LYS A 46 -10.09 -9.65 -11.12
C LYS A 46 -10.61 -8.22 -11.04
N GLU A 47 -11.09 -7.79 -9.88
CA GLU A 47 -11.54 -6.40 -9.66
C GLU A 47 -10.38 -5.40 -9.76
N ILE A 48 -9.19 -5.78 -9.27
CA ILE A 48 -7.97 -4.96 -9.41
C ILE A 48 -7.57 -4.86 -10.89
N GLU A 49 -7.49 -5.99 -11.60
CA GLU A 49 -7.17 -6.01 -13.04
C GLU A 49 -8.15 -5.18 -13.87
N GLU A 50 -9.45 -5.25 -13.56
CA GLU A 50 -10.43 -4.41 -14.24
C GLU A 50 -10.27 -2.94 -13.91
N SER A 51 -9.97 -2.59 -12.65
CA SER A 51 -9.69 -1.21 -12.24
C SER A 51 -8.49 -0.62 -12.98
N GLU A 52 -7.43 -1.40 -13.16
CA GLU A 52 -6.25 -1.00 -13.95
C GLU A 52 -6.63 -0.73 -15.42
N ARG A 53 -7.42 -1.61 -16.04
CA ARG A 53 -7.94 -1.39 -17.40
C ARG A 53 -8.83 -0.16 -17.52
N GLN A 54 -9.65 0.12 -16.51
CA GLN A 54 -10.49 1.33 -16.48
C GLN A 54 -9.63 2.59 -16.49
N ILE A 55 -8.55 2.62 -15.70
CA ILE A 55 -7.59 3.72 -15.69
C ILE A 55 -6.94 3.90 -17.07
N GLU A 56 -6.51 2.82 -17.71
CA GLU A 56 -5.93 2.86 -19.07
C GLU A 56 -6.90 3.40 -20.12
N ARG A 57 -8.20 3.11 -19.97
CA ARG A 57 -9.27 3.63 -20.85
C ARG A 57 -9.71 5.07 -20.50
N GLY A 58 -9.20 5.64 -19.42
CA GLY A 58 -9.64 6.95 -18.92
C GLY A 58 -11.04 6.91 -18.27
N GLU A 59 -11.52 5.73 -17.89
CA GLU A 59 -12.77 5.52 -17.15
C GLU A 59 -12.58 5.83 -15.67
N VAL A 60 -12.25 7.10 -15.38
CA VAL A 60 -12.02 7.60 -14.03
C VAL A 60 -13.20 8.46 -13.56
N ILE A 61 -13.40 8.52 -12.26
CA ILE A 61 -14.37 9.44 -11.64
C ILE A 61 -13.63 10.60 -11.00
N THR A 62 -14.31 11.75 -10.92
CA THR A 62 -13.82 12.89 -10.16
C THR A 62 -13.84 12.60 -8.67
N LYS A 63 -13.10 13.38 -7.89
CA LYS A 63 -13.07 13.26 -6.43
C LYS A 63 -14.48 13.45 -5.84
N GLU A 64 -15.22 14.43 -6.34
CA GLU A 64 -16.59 14.72 -5.89
C GLU A 64 -17.55 13.54 -6.15
N GLU A 65 -17.40 12.86 -7.28
CA GLU A 65 -18.18 11.66 -7.60
C GLU A 65 -17.79 10.47 -6.72
N ALA A 66 -16.50 10.30 -6.43
CA ALA A 66 -16.02 9.28 -5.50
C ALA A 66 -16.55 9.51 -4.09
N ASP A 67 -16.45 10.73 -3.57
CA ASP A 67 -16.93 11.11 -2.24
C ASP A 67 -18.44 10.85 -2.11
N LYS A 68 -19.22 11.18 -3.15
CA LYS A 68 -20.66 10.89 -3.19
C LYS A 68 -20.94 9.39 -3.12
N LYS A 69 -20.26 8.56 -3.90
CA LYS A 69 -20.45 7.09 -3.88
C LYS A 69 -20.08 6.49 -2.52
N ILE A 70 -18.98 6.95 -1.93
CA ILE A 70 -18.55 6.50 -0.59
C ILE A 70 -19.62 6.84 0.45
N LEU A 71 -20.16 8.06 0.43
CA LEU A 71 -21.24 8.46 1.32
C LEU A 71 -22.52 7.63 1.13
N GLU A 72 -22.84 7.22 -0.10
CA GLU A 72 -23.98 6.34 -0.37
C GLU A 72 -23.75 4.92 0.19
N TRP A 73 -22.53 4.38 0.09
CA TRP A 73 -22.18 3.07 0.66
C TRP A 73 -22.20 3.06 2.19
N LEU A 74 -21.70 4.12 2.82
CA LEU A 74 -21.62 4.25 4.28
C LEU A 74 -22.97 4.52 4.95
N LYS A 75 -24.01 4.89 4.19
CA LYS A 75 -25.38 5.09 4.69
C LYS A 75 -26.20 3.77 4.79
N ARG A 76 -25.55 2.61 4.65
CA ARG A 76 -26.14 1.30 4.90
C ARG A 76 -26.22 0.96 6.38
#